data_AF-A0A7J8Q7M4-F1
#
_entry.id   AF-A0A7J8Q7M4-F1
#
_cell.length_a   1.000
_cell.length_b   1.000
_cell.length_c   1.000
_cell.angle_alpha   90.00
_cell.angle_beta   90.00
_cell.angle_gamma   90.00
#
_symmetry.space_group_name_H-M   'P 1'
#
loop_
_entity.id
_entity.type
_entity.pdbx_description
1 polymer ?
#
loop_
_entity_poly.entity_id
_entity_poly.type
_entity_poly.pdbx_seq_one_letter_code
_entity_poly.pdbx_strand_id
1 'polypeptide(L)'
;MILWNGWNCRNTAIFRNKDDYAKVVNVDVAAFNNKTSFGVIIHDSDGFVLGDSEGYREELMSVEWAKLDALIEGITLAHSLNFNMVIFESNCGSLVNHFRKHRDYITLLGHRVKESRGMIDLFVEADVIWIGRDSNRVEDKLCYITLNNHCNLSFGMGYLRDIHNLVIFYSS
;
A
#
# COMPACT_ATOMS: atom_id res chain seq x y z
N MET A 1 -5.82 8.48 -27.53
CA MET A 1 -5.84 7.04 -27.19
C MET A 1 -4.67 6.22 -27.79
N ILE A 2 -3.63 6.84 -28.37
CA ILE A 2 -2.47 6.11 -28.97
C ILE A 2 -1.27 6.06 -28.01
N LEU A 3 -1.11 7.06 -27.14
CA LEU A 3 -0.05 7.11 -26.11
C LEU A 3 -0.24 6.05 -25.00
N TRP A 4 -1.48 5.63 -24.74
CA TRP A 4 -1.87 4.66 -23.71
C TRP A 4 -1.34 3.24 -24.00
N ASN A 5 -1.53 2.76 -25.23
CA ASN A 5 -1.04 1.44 -25.63
C ASN A 5 0.49 1.40 -25.73
N GLY A 6 1.11 2.51 -26.14
CA GLY A 6 2.57 2.61 -26.20
C GLY A 6 3.26 2.60 -24.83
N TRP A 7 2.61 3.11 -23.78
CA TRP A 7 3.14 3.13 -22.41
C TRP A 7 2.94 1.79 -21.70
N ASN A 8 1.74 1.19 -21.80
CA ASN A 8 1.49 -0.16 -21.26
C ASN A 8 2.36 -1.23 -21.91
N CYS A 9 2.51 -1.22 -23.24
CA CYS A 9 3.39 -2.17 -23.92
C CYS A 9 4.87 -1.98 -23.55
N ARG A 10 5.31 -0.74 -23.21
CA ARG A 10 6.66 -0.50 -22.70
C ARG A 10 6.84 -1.04 -21.29
N ASN A 11 5.91 -0.77 -20.38
CA ASN A 11 6.06 -1.20 -18.99
C ASN A 11 6.01 -2.74 -18.88
N THR A 12 5.10 -3.40 -19.61
CA THR A 12 5.05 -4.87 -19.64
C THR A 12 6.32 -5.48 -20.28
N ALA A 13 7.01 -4.78 -21.18
CA ALA A 13 8.25 -5.28 -21.80
C ALA A 13 9.52 -4.97 -20.99
N ILE A 14 9.57 -3.83 -20.28
CA ILE A 14 10.75 -3.37 -19.54
C ILE A 14 10.85 -4.04 -18.16
N PHE A 15 9.73 -4.31 -17.51
CA PHE A 15 9.71 -4.75 -16.10
C PHE A 15 9.47 -6.25 -15.91
N ARG A 16 9.22 -7.01 -16.98
CA ARG A 16 8.88 -8.46 -16.92
C ARG A 16 9.99 -9.36 -16.37
N ASN A 17 11.22 -8.86 -16.31
CA ASN A 17 12.42 -9.61 -15.89
C ASN A 17 13.24 -8.86 -14.82
N LYS A 18 12.68 -7.84 -14.16
CA LYS A 18 13.34 -7.14 -13.03
C LYS A 18 12.87 -7.73 -11.69
N ASP A 19 12.96 -9.05 -11.57
CA ASP A 19 12.50 -9.84 -10.42
C ASP A 19 13.40 -9.67 -9.18
N ASP A 20 14.59 -9.07 -9.34
CA ASP A 20 15.61 -8.99 -8.27
C ASP A 20 15.51 -7.75 -7.36
N TYR A 21 14.53 -6.86 -7.58
CA TYR A 21 14.40 -5.64 -6.78
C TYR A 21 13.15 -5.69 -5.91
N ALA A 22 13.34 -5.53 -4.60
CA ALA A 22 12.27 -5.38 -3.63
C ALA A 22 11.29 -4.28 -4.10
N LYS A 23 10.00 -4.59 -4.05
CA LYS A 23 8.93 -3.60 -4.30
C LYS A 23 8.53 -2.97 -2.98
N VAL A 24 8.34 -1.66 -3.00
CA VAL A 24 7.96 -0.91 -1.81
C VAL A 24 6.46 -0.72 -1.84
N VAL A 25 5.80 -1.05 -0.73
CA VAL A 25 4.36 -0.92 -0.53
C VAL A 25 4.12 0.09 0.58
N ASN A 26 3.72 1.28 0.22
CA ASN A 26 3.41 2.35 1.17
C ASN A 26 1.94 2.31 1.54
N VAL A 27 1.66 2.48 2.84
CA VAL A 27 0.31 2.32 3.39
C VAL A 27 -0.07 3.51 4.27
N ASP A 28 -1.10 4.26 3.86
CA ASP A 28 -1.68 5.32 4.67
C ASP A 28 -3.18 5.20 4.94
N VAL A 29 -3.65 5.97 5.93
CA VAL A 29 -5.04 6.01 6.36
C VAL A 29 -5.40 7.44 6.77
N ALA A 30 -6.49 7.96 6.22
CA ALA A 30 -7.15 9.15 6.73
C ALA A 30 -8.47 8.78 7.42
N ALA A 31 -8.73 9.40 8.58
CA ALA A 31 -9.94 9.17 9.38
C ALA A 31 -10.63 10.51 9.72
N PHE A 32 -11.95 10.58 9.50
CA PHE A 32 -12.77 11.75 9.84
C PHE A 32 -14.22 11.35 10.11
N ASN A 33 -14.82 11.77 11.23
CA ASN A 33 -16.24 11.56 11.56
C ASN A 33 -16.76 10.12 11.31
N ASN A 34 -16.15 9.11 11.96
CA ASN A 34 -16.48 7.68 11.79
C ASN A 34 -16.30 7.12 10.37
N LYS A 35 -15.60 7.86 9.51
CA LYS A 35 -15.20 7.42 8.19
C LYS A 35 -13.70 7.21 8.18
N THR A 36 -13.28 6.12 7.58
CA THR A 36 -11.88 5.79 7.35
C THR A 36 -11.67 5.55 5.87
N SER A 37 -10.55 6.01 5.38
CA SER A 37 -10.08 5.73 4.03
C SER A 37 -8.63 5.28 4.11
N PHE A 38 -8.22 4.44 3.19
CA PHE A 38 -6.84 4.02 3.07
C PHE A 38 -6.34 4.19 1.64
N GLY A 39 -5.02 4.29 1.53
CA GLY A 39 -4.30 4.31 0.26
C GLY A 39 -3.09 3.40 0.36
N VAL A 40 -2.92 2.60 -0.67
CA VAL A 40 -1.80 1.68 -0.88
C VAL A 40 -1.17 2.02 -2.22
N ILE A 41 0.13 2.21 -2.23
CA ILE A 41 0.92 2.41 -3.45
C ILE A 41 2.01 1.35 -3.48
N ILE A 42 2.16 0.65 -4.59
CA ILE A 42 3.29 -0.24 -4.84
C ILE A 42 4.19 0.40 -5.89
N HIS A 43 5.48 0.58 -5.59
CA HIS A 43 6.45 1.09 -6.54
C HIS A 43 7.76 0.29 -6.54
N ASP A 44 8.55 0.44 -7.62
CA ASP A 44 9.90 -0.10 -7.68
C ASP A 44 10.94 0.83 -7.03
N SER A 45 12.20 0.41 -7.04
CA SER A 45 13.33 1.16 -6.48
C SER A 45 13.60 2.50 -7.16
N ASP A 46 13.10 2.68 -8.39
CA ASP A 46 13.24 3.90 -9.18
C ASP A 46 12.04 4.84 -8.95
N GLY A 47 11.09 4.46 -8.08
CA GLY A 47 9.88 5.23 -7.77
C GLY A 47 8.76 5.06 -8.79
N PHE A 48 8.88 4.12 -9.74
CA PHE A 48 7.78 3.84 -10.68
C PHE A 48 6.68 3.06 -9.97
N VAL A 49 5.48 3.62 -9.97
CA VAL A 49 4.32 2.96 -9.37
C VAL A 49 3.85 1.83 -10.30
N LEU A 50 3.74 0.64 -9.73
CA LEU A 50 3.36 -0.62 -10.38
C LEU A 50 1.90 -1.02 -10.11
N GLY A 51 1.31 -0.48 -9.05
CA GLY A 51 -0.10 -0.65 -8.73
C GLY A 51 -0.52 0.17 -7.52
N ASP A 52 -1.82 0.36 -7.36
CA ASP A 52 -2.42 1.03 -6.21
C ASP A 52 -3.73 0.35 -5.78
N SER A 53 -4.09 0.58 -4.51
CA SER A 53 -5.41 0.25 -3.99
C SER A 53 -5.82 1.31 -3.00
N GLU A 54 -7.04 1.82 -3.15
CA GLU A 54 -7.66 2.75 -2.23
C GLU A 54 -9.04 2.24 -1.83
N GLY A 55 -9.40 2.54 -0.59
CA GLY A 55 -10.69 2.14 -0.08
C GLY A 55 -11.23 3.09 0.96
N TYR A 56 -12.55 3.06 1.08
CA TYR A 56 -13.36 3.86 1.97
C TYR A 56 -14.26 2.92 2.77
N ARG A 57 -14.33 3.16 4.08
CA ARG A 57 -15.20 2.46 5.02
C ARG A 57 -15.87 3.46 5.95
N GLU A 58 -17.17 3.30 6.13
CA GLU A 58 -17.95 4.04 7.11
C GLU A 58 -18.15 3.18 8.36
N GLU A 59 -17.07 3.03 9.12
CA GLU A 59 -17.02 2.19 10.31
C GLU A 59 -16.26 2.89 11.44
N LEU A 60 -16.76 2.71 12.66
CA LEU A 60 -16.11 3.18 13.89
C LEU A 60 -14.89 2.31 14.18
N MET A 61 -13.76 2.70 13.59
CA MET A 61 -12.51 1.95 13.64
C MET A 61 -11.41 2.80 14.25
N SER A 62 -10.59 2.20 15.12
CA SER A 62 -9.38 2.85 15.62
C SER A 62 -8.36 3.01 14.48
N VAL A 63 -7.49 4.02 14.56
CA VAL A 63 -6.43 4.24 13.57
C VAL A 63 -5.54 3.01 13.37
N GLU A 64 -5.24 2.25 14.43
CA GLU A 64 -4.42 1.04 14.33
C GLU A 64 -5.10 -0.07 13.53
N TRP A 65 -6.39 -0.30 13.76
CA TRP A 65 -7.19 -1.24 12.97
C TRP A 65 -7.24 -0.85 11.49
N ALA A 66 -7.46 0.43 11.21
CA ALA A 66 -7.52 0.92 9.84
C ALA A 66 -6.18 0.78 9.12
N LYS A 67 -5.07 1.02 9.84
CA LYS A 67 -3.72 0.83 9.32
C LYS A 67 -3.40 -0.64 9.07
N LEU A 68 -3.86 -1.53 9.94
CA LEU A 68 -3.73 -2.97 9.73
C LEU A 68 -4.53 -3.43 8.50
N ASP A 69 -5.76 -2.95 8.33
CA ASP A 69 -6.59 -3.27 7.15
C ASP A 69 -5.93 -2.78 5.85
N ALA A 70 -5.40 -1.56 5.86
CA ALA A 70 -4.66 -1.01 4.73
C ALA A 70 -3.39 -1.82 4.41
N LEU A 71 -2.69 -2.33 5.43
CA LEU A 71 -1.53 -3.21 5.24
C LEU A 71 -1.93 -4.56 4.65
N ILE A 72 -3.03 -5.16 5.13
CA ILE A 72 -3.59 -6.41 4.58
C ILE A 72 -3.96 -6.23 3.10
N GLU A 73 -4.53 -5.09 2.75
CA GLU A 73 -4.81 -4.74 1.36
C GLU A 73 -3.53 -4.67 0.53
N GLY A 74 -2.48 -4.01 1.05
CA GLY A 74 -1.18 -3.96 0.39
C GLY A 74 -0.53 -5.33 0.20
N ILE A 75 -0.64 -6.21 1.19
CA ILE A 75 -0.18 -7.61 1.09
C ILE A 75 -0.96 -8.34 -0.01
N THR A 76 -2.28 -8.19 -0.02
CA THR A 76 -3.16 -8.85 -1.00
C THR A 76 -2.88 -8.37 -2.42
N LEU A 77 -2.70 -7.05 -2.59
CA LEU A 77 -2.35 -6.45 -3.86
C LEU A 77 -0.99 -6.96 -4.36
N ALA A 78 0.04 -6.97 -3.51
CA ALA A 78 1.36 -7.48 -3.88
C ALA A 78 1.33 -8.96 -4.30
N HIS A 79 0.55 -9.79 -3.59
CA HIS A 79 0.30 -11.19 -3.97
C HIS A 79 -0.39 -11.31 -5.32
N SER A 80 -1.44 -10.50 -5.57
CA SER A 80 -2.17 -10.51 -6.85
C SER A 80 -1.28 -10.16 -8.05
N LEU A 81 -0.23 -9.38 -7.81
CA LEU A 81 0.76 -8.98 -8.81
C LEU A 81 1.94 -9.97 -8.92
N ASN A 82 1.92 -11.06 -8.13
CA ASN A 82 2.95 -12.09 -8.07
C ASN A 82 4.34 -11.54 -7.71
N PHE A 83 4.41 -10.56 -6.81
CA PHE A 83 5.69 -10.11 -6.28
C PHE A 83 6.22 -11.08 -5.24
N ASN A 84 7.52 -11.38 -5.30
CA ASN A 84 8.18 -12.32 -4.38
C ASN A 84 9.00 -11.63 -3.30
N MET A 85 9.49 -10.41 -3.56
CA MET A 85 10.32 -9.61 -2.66
C MET A 85 9.65 -8.25 -2.39
N VAL A 86 9.23 -7.99 -1.17
CA VAL A 86 8.37 -6.83 -0.84
C VAL A 86 8.74 -6.18 0.48
N ILE A 87 8.90 -4.87 0.51
CA ILE A 87 9.06 -4.07 1.73
C ILE A 87 7.75 -3.30 1.95
N PHE A 88 7.10 -3.52 3.08
CA PHE A 88 5.91 -2.78 3.48
C PHE A 88 6.31 -1.62 4.39
N GLU A 89 6.06 -0.39 3.94
CA GLU A 89 6.37 0.83 4.69
C GLU A 89 5.13 1.40 5.37
N SER A 90 5.24 1.69 6.66
CA SER A 90 4.18 2.33 7.42
C SER A 90 4.71 3.42 8.35
N ASN A 91 3.99 4.55 8.42
CA ASN A 91 4.24 5.58 9.42
C ASN A 91 3.71 5.21 10.83
N CYS A 92 3.05 4.06 10.98
CA CYS A 92 2.47 3.61 12.25
C CYS A 92 3.46 2.72 13.03
N GLY A 93 4.27 3.34 13.90
CA GLY A 93 5.29 2.63 14.67
C GLY A 93 4.74 1.54 15.61
N SER A 94 3.52 1.70 16.14
CA SER A 94 2.89 0.65 16.96
C SER A 94 2.57 -0.60 16.13
N LEU A 95 2.00 -0.43 14.93
CA LEU A 95 1.73 -1.51 13.98
C LEU A 95 3.03 -2.24 13.59
N VAL A 96 4.07 -1.51 13.19
CA VAL A 96 5.37 -2.10 12.84
C VAL A 96 5.95 -2.89 14.02
N ASN A 97 5.85 -2.34 15.24
CA ASN A 97 6.27 -3.04 16.45
C ASN A 97 5.46 -4.31 16.72
N HIS A 98 4.16 -4.31 16.43
CA HIS A 98 3.32 -5.50 16.51
C HIS A 98 3.79 -6.58 15.53
N PHE A 99 4.19 -6.22 14.30
CA PHE A 99 4.74 -7.14 13.30
C PHE A 99 6.16 -7.62 13.58
N ARG A 100 6.95 -6.90 14.37
CA ARG A 100 8.30 -7.34 14.79
C ARG A 100 8.31 -8.20 16.05
N LYS A 101 7.32 -8.05 16.94
CA LYS A 101 7.28 -8.79 18.21
C LYS A 101 6.50 -10.10 18.08
N HIS A 102 7.17 -11.24 18.23
CA HIS A 102 6.56 -12.58 18.26
C HIS A 102 5.81 -12.90 19.58
N ARG A 103 5.15 -11.91 20.19
CA ARG A 103 4.33 -12.17 21.38
C ARG A 103 2.97 -12.71 20.96
N ASP A 104 2.48 -13.71 21.69
CA ASP A 104 1.10 -14.15 21.60
C ASP A 104 0.19 -13.04 22.16
N TYR A 105 -0.36 -12.24 21.26
CA TYR A 105 -1.32 -11.23 21.62
C TYR A 105 -2.70 -11.89 21.79
N ILE A 106 -3.30 -11.77 22.97
CA ILE A 106 -4.64 -12.30 23.30
C ILE A 106 -5.75 -11.38 22.75
N THR A 107 -5.40 -10.20 22.22
CA THR A 107 -6.35 -9.23 21.67
C THR A 107 -6.79 -9.60 20.24
N LEU A 108 -7.98 -9.16 19.83
CA LEU A 108 -8.48 -9.36 18.47
C LEU A 108 -7.54 -8.74 17.42
N LEU A 109 -6.98 -7.56 17.69
CA LEU A 109 -5.97 -6.92 16.84
C LEU A 109 -4.72 -7.80 16.72
N GLY A 110 -4.28 -8.34 17.85
CA GLY A 110 -3.16 -9.26 17.93
C GLY A 110 -3.33 -10.53 17.10
N HIS A 111 -4.51 -11.14 17.18
CA HIS A 111 -4.90 -12.27 16.34
C HIS A 111 -4.82 -11.90 14.85
N ARG A 112 -5.39 -10.75 14.48
CA ARG A 112 -5.38 -10.29 13.08
C ARG A 112 -3.98 -10.00 12.56
N VAL A 113 -3.10 -9.43 13.38
CA VAL A 113 -1.67 -9.27 13.05
C VAL A 113 -1.01 -10.62 12.81
N LYS A 114 -1.31 -11.64 13.64
CA LYS A 114 -0.78 -12.99 13.46
C LYS A 114 -1.22 -13.63 12.14
N GLU A 115 -2.50 -13.49 11.77
CA GLU A 115 -2.99 -13.94 10.45
C GLU A 115 -2.27 -13.21 9.30
N SER A 116 -2.14 -11.89 9.42
CA SER A 116 -1.49 -11.05 8.40
C SER A 116 -0.01 -11.39 8.23
N ARG A 117 0.69 -11.75 9.30
CA ARG A 117 2.06 -12.30 9.22
C ARG A 117 2.10 -13.59 8.41
N GLY A 118 1.14 -14.50 8.62
CA GLY A 118 1.03 -15.71 7.81
C GLY A 118 0.86 -15.41 6.31
N MET A 119 0.28 -14.26 5.95
CA MET A 119 0.21 -13.80 4.56
C MET A 119 1.55 -13.22 4.07
N ILE A 120 2.32 -12.58 4.94
CA ILE A 120 3.67 -12.08 4.63
C ILE A 120 4.66 -13.25 4.45
N ASP A 121 4.53 -14.31 5.25
CA ASP A 121 5.38 -15.50 5.18
C ASP A 121 5.24 -16.28 3.85
N LEU A 122 4.27 -15.90 3.00
CA LEU A 122 4.11 -16.44 1.64
C LEU A 122 5.03 -15.78 0.61
N PHE A 123 5.65 -14.64 0.94
CA PHE A 123 6.68 -14.03 0.10
C PHE A 123 8.02 -14.75 0.28
N VAL A 124 8.88 -14.68 -0.75
CA VAL A 124 10.27 -15.19 -0.64
C VAL A 124 11.06 -14.34 0.34
N GLU A 125 10.90 -13.02 0.24
CA GLU A 125 11.49 -12.06 1.17
C GLU A 125 10.49 -10.94 1.41
N ALA A 126 10.17 -10.69 2.67
CA ALA A 126 9.35 -9.54 3.02
C ALA A 126 9.70 -8.99 4.39
N ASP A 127 9.59 -7.67 4.53
CA ASP A 127 9.74 -6.98 5.80
C ASP A 127 8.68 -5.88 5.95
N VAL A 128 8.38 -5.54 7.20
CA VAL A 128 7.53 -4.41 7.56
C VAL A 128 8.39 -3.40 8.31
N ILE A 129 8.60 -2.24 7.68
CA ILE A 129 9.46 -1.20 8.21
C ILE A 129 8.68 0.06 8.58
N TRP A 130 9.22 0.76 9.58
CA TRP A 130 8.70 2.05 9.97
C TRP A 130 9.39 3.15 9.18
N ILE A 131 8.60 4.06 8.62
CA ILE A 131 9.07 5.27 7.94
C ILE A 131 8.56 6.53 8.63
N GLY A 132 9.29 7.62 8.47
CA GLY A 132 8.84 8.94 8.92
C GLY A 132 7.60 9.37 8.14
N ARG A 133 6.70 10.15 8.77
CA ARG A 133 5.47 10.64 8.10
C ARG A 133 5.77 11.46 6.84
N ASP A 134 6.86 12.23 6.82
CA ASP A 134 7.26 13.02 5.66
C ASP A 134 7.60 12.20 4.42
N SER A 135 7.84 10.89 4.57
CA SER A 135 8.14 9.97 3.48
C SER A 135 6.88 9.41 2.79
N ASN A 136 5.68 9.65 3.34
CA ASN A 136 4.42 9.02 2.90
C ASN A 136 3.43 10.02 2.27
N ARG A 137 3.95 11.07 1.62
CA ARG A 137 3.16 12.23 1.18
C ARG A 137 2.17 11.92 0.05
N VAL A 138 2.46 10.91 -0.77
CA VAL A 138 1.59 10.54 -1.89
C VAL A 138 0.35 9.84 -1.35
N GLU A 139 0.56 8.94 -0.41
CA GLU A 139 -0.44 8.11 0.25
C GLU A 139 -1.35 8.95 1.14
N ASP A 140 -0.78 9.89 1.91
CA ASP A 140 -1.55 10.86 2.72
C ASP A 140 -2.56 11.63 1.84
N LYS A 141 -2.15 11.99 0.62
CA LYS A 141 -3.01 12.72 -0.34
C LYS A 141 -4.04 11.83 -1.01
N LEU A 142 -3.66 10.60 -1.38
CA LEU A 142 -4.60 9.62 -1.89
C LEU A 142 -5.71 9.40 -0.88
N CYS A 143 -5.36 9.11 0.38
CA CYS A 143 -6.34 8.93 1.44
C CYS A 143 -7.31 10.11 1.54
N TYR A 144 -6.81 11.34 1.48
CA TYR A 144 -7.66 12.52 1.54
C TYR A 144 -8.62 12.63 0.33
N ILE A 145 -8.16 12.27 -0.87
CA ILE A 145 -8.99 12.24 -2.08
C ILE A 145 -10.07 11.17 -1.95
N THR A 146 -9.70 9.95 -1.58
CA THR A 146 -10.60 8.81 -1.37
C THR A 146 -11.65 9.13 -0.31
N LEU A 147 -11.25 9.76 0.80
CA LEU A 147 -12.13 10.16 1.90
C LEU A 147 -13.20 11.17 1.46
N ASN A 148 -12.82 12.15 0.63
CA ASN A 148 -13.75 13.17 0.15
C ASN A 148 -14.69 12.64 -0.94
N ASN A 149 -14.19 11.73 -1.78
CA ASN A 149 -14.95 11.18 -2.90
C ASN A 149 -15.79 9.95 -2.53
N HIS A 150 -15.56 9.36 -1.35
CA HIS A 150 -16.21 8.13 -0.89
C HIS A 150 -16.06 6.97 -1.89
N CYS A 151 -14.88 6.82 -2.50
CA CYS A 151 -14.64 5.83 -3.55
C CYS A 151 -13.79 4.65 -3.06
N ASN A 152 -14.00 3.50 -3.68
CA ASN A 152 -13.08 2.37 -3.65
C ASN A 152 -12.55 2.24 -5.08
N LEU A 153 -11.25 2.42 -5.27
CA LEU A 153 -10.61 2.24 -6.56
C LEU A 153 -9.38 1.36 -6.38
N SER A 154 -9.15 0.46 -7.32
CA SER A 154 -7.87 -0.22 -7.46
C SER A 154 -7.51 -0.13 -8.93
N PHE A 155 -6.27 0.24 -9.23
CA PHE A 155 -5.78 0.24 -10.58
C PHE A 155 -4.52 -0.62 -10.67
N GLY A 156 -4.43 -1.37 -11.79
CA GLY A 156 -3.15 -1.88 -12.26
C GLY A 156 -2.31 -0.74 -12.85
N MET A 157 -1.41 -1.05 -13.79
CA MET A 157 -0.51 -0.07 -14.45
C MET A 157 -1.18 1.05 -15.30
N GLY A 158 -2.37 1.54 -14.95
CA GLY A 158 -3.04 2.67 -15.58
C GLY A 158 -3.67 3.62 -14.56
N TYR A 159 -2.93 4.65 -14.14
CA TYR A 159 -3.43 5.69 -13.24
C TYR A 159 -4.44 6.62 -13.91
N LEU A 160 -5.40 7.12 -13.13
CA LEU A 160 -6.11 8.37 -13.44
C LEU A 160 -5.08 9.52 -13.50
N ARG A 161 -5.28 10.48 -14.43
CA ARG A 161 -4.35 11.59 -14.69
C ARG A 161 -3.99 12.40 -13.44
N ASP A 162 -4.89 12.44 -12.47
CA ASP A 162 -4.71 13.17 -11.21
C ASP A 162 -3.72 12.47 -10.27
N ILE A 163 -3.75 11.13 -10.23
CA ILE A 163 -2.79 10.30 -9.47
C ILE A 163 -1.40 10.37 -10.13
N HIS A 164 -1.35 10.34 -11.47
CA HIS A 164 -0.10 10.49 -12.22
C HIS A 164 0.62 11.81 -11.89
N ASN A 165 -0.12 12.91 -11.75
CA ASN A 165 0.46 14.19 -11.35
C ASN A 165 0.94 14.16 -9.88
N LEU A 166 0.17 13.54 -8.98
CA LEU A 166 0.56 13.39 -7.58
C LEU A 166 1.87 12.61 -7.42
N VAL A 167 2.01 11.47 -8.10
CA VAL A 167 3.24 10.67 -8.06
C VAL A 167 4.43 11.49 -8.59
N ILE A 168 4.29 12.12 -9.76
CA ILE A 168 5.41 12.88 -10.36
C ILE A 168 5.86 14.08 -9.50
N PHE A 169 4.94 14.79 -8.86
CA PHE A 169 5.27 15.99 -8.09
C PHE A 169 5.76 15.73 -6.67
N TYR A 170 5.57 14.52 -6.14
CA TYR A 170 5.86 14.20 -4.74
C TYR A 170 6.87 13.06 -4.53
N SER A 171 7.27 12.35 -5.60
CA SER A 171 8.33 11.34 -5.58
C SER A 171 9.74 11.88 -5.90
N SER A 172 9.92 13.21 -5.96
CA SER A 172 11.19 13.90 -6.26
C SER A 172 11.83 14.56 -5.05
#